data_AF-A0A8I0IL44-F1
#
_entry.id   AF-A0A8I0IL44-F1
#
_cell.length_a   1.000
_cell.length_b   1.000
_cell.length_c   1.000
_cell.angle_alpha   90.00
_cell.angle_beta   90.00
_cell.angle_gamma   90.00
#
_symmetry.space_group_name_H-M   'P 1'
#
loop_
_entity.id
_entity.type
_entity.pdbx_description
1 polymer ?
#
loop_
_entity_poly.entity_id
_entity_poly.type
_entity_poly.pdbx_seq_one_letter_code
_entity_poly.pdbx_strand_id
1 'polypeptide(L)'
;MSSALRIADFAIVSMAPTRGEYERLPEVWAAIDDVEPLRATPLVAAVLMNRTVTNANSTPMFRELMTDEGHTVLSTTIPRREPIAQAFGGPVTELGKYADAADEIETLGAGR
;
A
#
# COMPACT_ATOMS: atom_id res chain seq x y z
N MET A 1 10.12 7.90 10.38
CA MET A 1 8.84 8.05 9.66
C MET A 1 8.14 9.38 9.93
N SER A 2 8.13 9.90 11.17
CA SER A 2 7.33 11.08 11.55
C SER A 2 7.45 12.31 10.63
N SER A 3 8.64 12.71 10.18
CA SER A 3 8.78 13.89 9.29
C SER A 3 8.16 13.71 7.91
N ALA A 4 8.16 12.49 7.36
CA ALA A 4 7.55 12.22 6.05
C ALA A 4 6.02 12.19 6.14
N LEU A 5 5.49 11.55 7.19
CA LEU A 5 4.05 11.48 7.45
C LEU A 5 3.40 12.83 7.76
N ARG A 6 4.17 13.85 8.13
CA ARG A 6 3.66 15.20 8.39
C ARG A 6 3.39 16.01 7.12
N ILE A 7 4.10 15.73 6.04
CA ILE A 7 4.05 16.53 4.80
C ILE A 7 3.33 15.78 3.68
N ALA A 8 3.36 14.43 3.69
CA ALA A 8 2.72 13.64 2.65
C ALA A 8 1.20 13.87 2.61
N ASP A 9 0.63 14.00 1.42
CA ASP A 9 -0.82 14.03 1.22
C ASP A 9 -1.44 12.63 1.34
N PHE A 10 -0.64 11.60 1.02
CA PHE A 10 -1.02 10.19 0.97
C PHE A 10 0.05 9.29 1.60
N ALA A 11 -0.37 8.23 2.26
CA ALA A 11 0.49 7.15 2.73
C ALA A 11 0.07 5.82 2.12
N ILE A 12 0.97 5.21 1.35
CA ILE A 12 0.78 3.86 0.81
C ILE A 12 1.53 2.87 1.69
N VAL A 13 0.78 2.02 2.38
CA VAL A 13 1.32 0.95 3.22
C VAL A 13 1.50 -0.29 2.34
N SER A 14 2.74 -0.59 1.98
CA SER A 14 3.05 -1.77 1.18
C SER A 14 3.07 -3.02 2.05
N MET A 15 2.31 -4.05 1.69
CA MET A 15 2.18 -5.28 2.48
C MET A 15 2.10 -6.50 1.57
N ALA A 16 2.85 -7.56 1.86
CA ALA A 16 2.61 -8.84 1.18
C ALA A 16 1.54 -9.64 1.91
N PRO A 17 0.69 -10.42 1.20
CA PRO A 17 -0.43 -11.16 1.77
C PRO A 17 0.06 -12.38 2.57
N THR A 18 0.74 -12.11 3.67
CA THR A 18 1.39 -13.04 4.58
C THR A 18 1.07 -12.61 6.00
N ARG A 19 0.94 -13.59 6.90
CA ARG A 19 0.60 -13.32 8.31
C ARG A 19 1.61 -12.38 8.99
N GLY A 20 2.91 -12.59 8.76
CA GLY A 20 3.95 -11.80 9.42
C GLY A 20 4.00 -10.32 8.99
N GLU A 21 3.54 -9.99 7.79
CA GLU A 21 3.39 -8.59 7.36
C GLU A 21 2.10 -7.98 7.91
N TYR A 22 1.00 -8.76 7.90
CA TYR A 22 -0.27 -8.34 8.48
C TYR A 22 -0.15 -8.01 9.98
N GLU A 23 0.54 -8.86 10.74
CA GLU A 23 0.79 -8.67 12.18
C GLU A 23 1.59 -7.39 12.51
N ARG A 24 2.25 -6.78 11.52
CA ARG A 24 3.00 -5.53 11.68
C ARG A 24 2.17 -4.28 11.36
N LEU A 25 1.02 -4.43 10.70
CA LEU A 25 0.16 -3.29 10.35
C LEU A 25 -0.28 -2.47 11.56
N PRO A 26 -0.60 -3.04 12.74
CA PRO A 26 -0.95 -2.25 13.92
C PRO A 26 0.11 -1.22 14.32
N GLU A 27 1.40 -1.56 14.19
CA GLU A 27 2.50 -0.62 14.48
C GLU A 27 2.57 0.52 13.45
N VAL A 28 2.24 0.22 12.18
CA VAL A 28 2.18 1.24 11.12
C VAL A 28 1.01 2.19 11.35
N TRP A 29 -0.15 1.67 11.75
CA TRP A 29 -1.33 2.46 12.08
C TRP A 29 -1.09 3.34 13.30
N ALA A 30 -0.50 2.81 14.37
CA ALA A 30 -0.12 3.60 15.53
C ALA A 30 0.81 4.77 15.15
N ALA A 31 1.78 4.54 14.26
CA ALA A 31 2.67 5.60 13.79
C ALA A 31 1.97 6.67 12.92
N ILE A 32 0.89 6.32 12.22
CA ILE A 32 0.03 7.26 11.50
C ILE A 32 -0.82 8.05 12.50
N ASP A 33 -1.47 7.36 13.44
CA ASP A 33 -2.29 7.96 14.49
C ASP A 33 -1.50 8.94 15.38
N ASP A 34 -0.22 8.65 15.65
CA ASP A 34 0.67 9.55 16.39
C ASP A 34 0.94 10.87 15.65
N VAL A 35 0.88 10.87 14.32
CA VAL A 35 1.17 12.04 13.48
C VAL A 35 -0.10 12.80 13.11
N GLU A 36 -1.24 12.12 13.05
CA GLU A 36 -2.52 12.68 12.61
C GLU A 36 -2.95 13.97 13.35
N PRO A 37 -2.84 14.09 14.69
CA PRO A 37 -3.18 15.31 15.42
C PRO A 37 -2.31 16.53 15.06
N LEU A 38 -1.15 16.30 14.44
CA LEU A 38 -0.21 17.35 14.05
C LEU A 38 -0.46 17.86 12.63
N ARG A 39 -1.43 17.30 11.91
CA ARG A 39 -1.71 17.61 10.51
C ARG A 39 -2.86 18.61 10.38
N ALA A 40 -2.73 19.50 9.39
CA ALA A 40 -3.81 20.42 9.01
C ALA A 40 -4.93 19.72 8.23
N THR A 41 -4.58 18.67 7.49
CA THR A 41 -5.51 17.84 6.73
C THR A 41 -5.29 16.36 7.08
N PRO A 42 -6.37 15.56 7.24
CA PRO A 42 -6.21 14.16 7.58
C PRO A 42 -5.32 13.40 6.60
N LEU A 43 -4.49 12.47 7.04
CA LEU A 43 -3.70 11.65 6.14
C LEU A 43 -4.61 10.61 5.45
N VAL A 44 -4.57 10.55 4.13
CA VAL A 44 -5.24 9.45 3.41
C VAL A 44 -4.26 8.29 3.31
N ALA A 45 -4.55 7.23 4.05
CA ALA A 45 -3.73 6.02 4.07
C ALA A 45 -4.45 4.86 3.37
N ALA A 46 -3.72 4.13 2.51
CA ALA A 46 -4.22 2.96 1.82
C ALA A 46 -3.18 1.84 1.78
N VAL A 47 -3.64 0.60 1.81
CA VAL A 47 -2.78 -0.59 1.68
C VAL A 47 -2.65 -0.99 0.22
N LEU A 48 -1.41 -1.15 -0.25
CA LEU A 48 -1.08 -1.75 -1.54
C LEU A 48 -0.49 -3.15 -1.32
N MET A 49 -1.21 -4.18 -1.77
CA MET A 49 -0.72 -5.55 -1.66
C MET A 49 0.37 -5.83 -2.71
N ASN A 50 1.55 -6.23 -2.25
CA ASN A 50 2.70 -6.58 -3.10
C ASN A 50 3.07 -8.05 -3.00
N ARG A 51 3.95 -8.51 -3.91
CA ARG A 51 4.42 -9.90 -3.99
C ARG A 51 3.27 -10.91 -4.03
N THR A 52 2.15 -10.54 -4.65
CA THR A 52 0.97 -11.42 -4.72
C THR A 52 1.26 -12.60 -5.65
N VAL A 53 0.66 -13.75 -5.33
CA VAL A 53 0.75 -14.97 -6.13
C VAL A 53 -0.59 -15.21 -6.81
N THR A 54 -0.58 -15.43 -8.12
CA THR A 54 -1.78 -15.70 -8.90
C THR A 54 -2.54 -16.89 -8.32
N ASN A 55 -3.86 -16.75 -8.16
CA ASN A 55 -4.77 -17.74 -7.57
C ASN A 55 -4.50 -18.11 -6.09
N ALA A 56 -3.68 -17.36 -5.37
CA ALA A 56 -3.52 -17.57 -3.93
C ALA A 56 -4.72 -17.03 -3.15
N ASN A 57 -5.29 -17.87 -2.28
CA ASN A 57 -6.40 -17.49 -1.39
C ASN A 57 -6.02 -16.42 -0.35
N SER A 58 -4.72 -16.24 -0.06
CA SER A 58 -4.29 -15.27 0.94
C SER A 58 -4.56 -13.82 0.53
N THR A 59 -4.51 -13.50 -0.76
CA THR A 59 -4.75 -12.14 -1.26
C THR A 59 -6.18 -11.66 -0.98
N PRO A 60 -7.25 -12.38 -1.39
CA PRO A 60 -8.61 -11.97 -1.04
C PRO A 60 -8.88 -12.04 0.46
N MET A 61 -8.35 -13.04 1.16
CA MET A 61 -8.53 -13.19 2.62
C MET A 61 -7.99 -11.99 3.40
N PHE A 62 -6.73 -11.58 3.17
CA PHE A 62 -6.16 -10.44 3.88
C PHE A 62 -6.80 -9.11 3.45
N ARG A 63 -7.24 -9.00 2.19
CA ARG A 63 -8.01 -7.83 1.74
C ARG A 63 -9.30 -7.67 2.53
N GLU A 64 -10.06 -8.75 2.68
CA GLU A 64 -11.32 -8.76 3.43
C GLU A 64 -11.07 -8.36 4.88
N LEU A 65 -10.11 -9.00 5.56
CA LEU A 65 -9.74 -8.66 6.93
C LEU A 65 -9.42 -7.16 7.12
N MET A 66 -8.55 -6.60 6.28
CA MET A 66 -8.18 -5.18 6.38
C MET A 66 -9.36 -4.25 6.05
N THR A 67 -10.24 -4.65 5.14
CA THR A 67 -11.44 -3.87 4.81
C THR A 67 -12.45 -3.89 5.96
N ASP A 68 -12.62 -5.04 6.62
CA ASP A 68 -13.48 -5.21 7.80
C ASP A 68 -12.95 -4.40 9.00
N GLU A 69 -11.63 -4.23 9.11
CA GLU A 69 -10.97 -3.35 10.07
C GLU A 69 -11.12 -1.84 9.71
N GLY A 70 -11.74 -1.52 8.58
CA GLY A 70 -11.97 -0.15 8.14
C GLY A 70 -10.80 0.49 7.39
N HIS A 71 -9.77 -0.28 7.03
CA HIS A 71 -8.66 0.22 6.24
C HIS A 71 -8.99 0.27 4.74
N THR A 72 -8.54 1.33 4.07
CA THR A 72 -8.64 1.40 2.60
C THR A 72 -7.60 0.47 1.99
N VAL A 73 -8.04 -0.45 1.11
CA VAL A 73 -7.14 -1.39 0.41
C VAL A 73 -7.31 -1.21 -1.09
N LEU A 74 -6.21 -0.86 -1.79
CA LEU A 74 -6.23 -0.67 -3.24
C LEU A 74 -6.61 -1.95 -3.95
N SER A 75 -7.52 -1.88 -4.93
CA SER A 75 -7.98 -3.00 -5.74
C SER A 75 -6.82 -3.62 -6.54
N THR A 76 -5.90 -2.78 -7.02
CA THR A 76 -4.69 -3.20 -7.70
C THR A 76 -3.78 -4.00 -6.77
N THR A 77 -3.14 -5.03 -7.32
CA THR A 77 -2.10 -5.77 -6.61
C THR A 77 -0.84 -5.88 -7.47
N ILE A 78 0.31 -5.87 -6.81
CA ILE A 78 1.61 -6.02 -7.46
C ILE A 78 2.03 -7.49 -7.36
N PRO A 79 2.01 -8.26 -8.47
CA PRO A 79 2.40 -9.66 -8.46
C PRO A 79 3.90 -9.81 -8.18
N ARG A 80 4.27 -10.93 -7.58
CA ARG A 80 5.67 -11.33 -7.47
C ARG A 80 6.23 -11.51 -8.89
N ARG A 81 7.28 -10.77 -9.24
CA ARG A 81 7.94 -10.84 -10.55
C ARG A 81 9.44 -11.06 -10.35
N GLU A 82 9.94 -12.24 -10.74
CA GLU A 82 11.38 -12.53 -10.81
C GLU A 82 12.21 -11.47 -11.58
N PRO A 83 11.72 -10.85 -12.68
CA PRO A 83 12.52 -9.88 -13.44
C PRO A 83 12.85 -8.56 -12.70
N ILE A 84 12.03 -8.13 -11.74
CA ILE A 84 12.30 -6.91 -10.95
C ILE A 84 13.46 -7.14 -9.98
N ALA A 85 13.71 -8.40 -9.59
CA ALA A 85 14.90 -8.76 -8.82
C ALA A 85 16.20 -8.66 -9.65
N GLN A 86 16.11 -8.66 -10.99
CA GLN A 86 17.26 -8.52 -11.90
C GLN A 86 17.45 -7.10 -12.46
N ALA A 87 16.47 -6.20 -12.29
CA ALA A 87 16.55 -4.80 -12.71
C ALA A 87 17.32 -3.91 -11.71
N PHE A 88 18.43 -4.40 -11.15
CA PHE A 88 19.33 -3.54 -10.37
C PHE A 88 20.09 -2.61 -11.32
N GLY A 89 19.73 -1.31 -11.32
CA GLY A 89 20.49 -0.24 -11.96
C GLY A 89 20.04 0.21 -13.36
N GLY A 90 18.90 -0.26 -13.87
CA GLY A 90 18.32 0.18 -15.14
C GLY A 90 16.89 0.74 -14.98
N PRO A 91 16.43 1.66 -15.86
CA PRO A 91 15.06 2.16 -15.81
C PRO A 91 14.07 1.03 -16.09
N VAL A 92 13.00 0.97 -15.29
CA VAL A 92 11.87 0.06 -15.56
C VAL A 92 11.09 0.62 -16.75
N THR A 93 11.28 0.03 -17.93
CA THR A 93 10.66 0.50 -19.18
C THR A 93 9.22 0.03 -19.35
N GLU A 94 8.80 -1.02 -18.64
CA GLU A 94 7.42 -1.49 -18.62
C GLU A 94 6.85 -1.47 -17.20
N LEU A 95 6.02 -0.47 -16.93
CA LEU A 95 5.41 -0.25 -15.62
C LEU A 95 4.32 -1.29 -15.31
N GLY A 96 3.56 -1.76 -16.32
CA GLY A 96 2.51 -2.78 -16.14
C GLY A 96 1.59 -2.46 -14.95
N LYS A 97 1.50 -3.39 -13.99
CA LYS A 97 0.69 -3.24 -12.76
C LYS A 97 1.06 -2.06 -11.86
N TYR A 98 2.23 -1.44 -12.04
CA TYR A 98 2.57 -0.21 -11.34
C TYR A 98 1.88 1.02 -11.94
N ALA A 99 1.57 1.01 -13.25
CA ALA A 99 0.77 2.07 -13.85
C ALA A 99 -0.67 2.01 -13.33
N ASP A 100 -1.29 0.82 -13.34
CA ASP A 100 -2.62 0.59 -12.75
C ASP A 100 -2.69 1.09 -11.28
N ALA A 101 -1.65 0.82 -10.48
CA ALA A 101 -1.58 1.25 -9.09
C ALA A 101 -1.43 2.78 -8.95
N ALA A 102 -0.66 3.42 -9.84
CA ALA A 102 -0.50 4.87 -9.85
C ALA A 102 -1.82 5.56 -10.20
N ASP A 103 -2.52 5.10 -11.23
CA ASP A 103 -3.83 5.63 -11.64
C ASP A 103 -4.87 5.52 -10.51
N GLU A 104 -4.85 4.40 -9.78
CA GLU A 104 -5.73 4.19 -8.63
C GLU A 104 -5.39 5.13 -7.46
N ILE A 105 -4.10 5.35 -7.18
CA ILE A 105 -3.63 6.30 -6.16
C ILE A 105 -4.01 7.74 -6.52
N GLU A 106 -3.88 8.12 -7.79
CA GLU A 106 -4.31 9.44 -8.28
C GLU A 106 -5.83 9.62 -8.11
N THR A 107 -6.61 8.59 -8.42
CA THR A 107 -8.07 8.59 -8.23
C THR A 107 -8.45 8.73 -6.76
N LEU A 108 -7.72 8.04 -5.86
CA LEU A 108 -7.89 8.17 -4.41
C LEU A 108 -7.62 9.61 -3.95
N GLY A 109 -6.67 10.30 -4.58
CA GLY A 109 -6.35 11.69 -4.27
C GLY A 109 -7.27 12.74 -4.87
N ALA A 110 -7.86 12.47 -6.04
CA ALA A 110 -8.75 13.40 -6.73
C ALA A 110 -10.11 13.62 -6.03
N GLY A 111 -10.44 12.80 -5.03
CA GLY A 111 -11.66 12.92 -4.23
C GLY A 111 -11.58 13.91 -3.05
N ARG A 112 -10.46 14.65 -2.90
CA ARG A 112 -10.28 15.70 -1.88
C ARG A 112 -10.47 17.10 -2.48
#